data_AF-A0AAN0K4G8-F1
#
_entry.id   AF-A0AAN0K4G8-F1
#
_cell.length_a   1.000
_cell.length_b   1.000
_cell.length_c   1.000
_cell.angle_alpha   90.00
_cell.angle_beta   90.00
_cell.angle_gamma   90.00
#
_symmetry.space_group_name_H-M   'P 1'
#
loop_
_entity.id
_entity.type
_entity.pdbx_description
1 polymer ?
#
loop_
_entity_poly.entity_id
_entity_poly.type
_entity_poly.pdbx_seq_one_letter_code
_entity_poly.pdbx_strand_id
1 'polypeptide(L)'
;MATGLSSKEFVENELKDVRSDPKLSSLEFIACHKVLVQVRIKYTEYKNIIVNIQFPPEYPANPLLLQIKSKVLPDKLIEKIETLCDQELKKLVGSKQVSTILLFLCDFIKNNPLIVCSEELQYIKNTINREGDELKIKQKTGVILYKAAQDQYFIDFKMTVPNEYP
;
A
#
# COMPACT_ATOMS: atom_id res chain seq x y z
N MET A 1 11.05 -22.40 -32.36
CA MET A 1 9.66 -21.98 -32.12
C MET A 1 9.36 -22.25 -30.66
N ALA A 2 9.46 -21.22 -29.81
CA ALA A 2 9.27 -21.37 -28.37
C ALA A 2 7.77 -21.53 -28.07
N THR A 3 7.41 -22.68 -27.50
CA THR A 3 6.08 -23.00 -26.97
C THR A 3 5.73 -22.00 -25.87
N GLY A 4 4.94 -20.98 -26.20
CA GLY A 4 4.36 -20.09 -25.19
C GLY A 4 3.41 -20.90 -24.32
N LEU A 5 3.68 -20.95 -23.00
CA LEU A 5 2.71 -21.49 -22.05
C LEU A 5 1.36 -20.82 -22.28
N SER A 6 0.27 -21.59 -22.23
CA SER A 6 -1.05 -20.97 -22.26
C SER A 6 -1.19 -20.03 -21.06
N SER A 7 -1.88 -18.89 -21.23
CA SER A 7 -2.10 -17.93 -20.13
C SER A 7 -2.66 -18.62 -18.86
N LYS A 8 -3.42 -19.71 -19.02
CA LYS A 8 -3.95 -20.51 -17.92
C LYS A 8 -2.86 -21.25 -17.14
N GLU A 9 -1.89 -21.87 -17.82
CA GLU A 9 -0.77 -22.55 -17.17
C GLU A 9 0.19 -21.57 -16.51
N PHE A 10 0.38 -20.39 -17.11
CA PHE A 10 1.18 -19.33 -16.49
C PHE A 10 0.60 -18.90 -15.14
N VAL A 11 -0.71 -18.61 -15.11
CA VAL A 11 -1.43 -18.26 -13.87
C VAL A 11 -1.35 -19.38 -12.84
N GLU A 12 -1.53 -20.65 -13.23
CA GLU A 12 -1.42 -21.76 -12.30
C GLU A 12 -0.03 -21.88 -11.67
N ASN A 13 1.03 -21.71 -12.47
CA ASN A 13 2.40 -21.76 -11.97
C ASN A 13 2.67 -20.60 -11.00
N GLU A 14 2.22 -19.39 -11.33
CA GLU A 14 2.35 -18.26 -10.43
C GLU A 14 1.58 -18.45 -9.12
N LEU A 15 0.35 -18.98 -9.17
CA LEU A 15 -0.42 -19.27 -7.97
C LEU A 15 0.24 -20.35 -7.08
N LYS A 16 0.91 -21.34 -7.68
CA LYS A 16 1.71 -22.32 -6.93
C LYS A 16 2.87 -21.64 -6.22
N ASP A 17 3.59 -20.76 -6.92
CA ASP A 17 4.71 -20.03 -6.34
C ASP A 17 4.27 -19.13 -5.20
N VAL A 18 3.18 -18.37 -5.38
CA VAL A 18 2.57 -17.50 -4.36
C VAL A 18 2.22 -18.29 -3.09
N ARG A 19 1.67 -19.49 -3.23
CA ARG A 19 1.34 -20.37 -2.08
C ARG A 19 2.57 -20.93 -1.39
N SER A 20 3.66 -21.13 -2.12
CA SER A 20 4.92 -21.64 -1.59
C SER A 20 5.86 -20.57 -1.06
N ASP A 21 5.60 -19.29 -1.34
CA ASP A 21 6.49 -18.19 -0.97
C ASP A 21 6.45 -17.95 0.55
N PRO A 22 7.55 -18.21 1.27
CA PRO A 22 7.58 -18.01 2.72
C PRO A 22 7.42 -16.55 3.12
N LYS A 23 7.72 -15.58 2.24
CA LYS A 23 7.55 -14.15 2.55
C LYS A 23 6.08 -13.74 2.63
N LEU A 24 5.20 -14.48 1.98
CA LEU A 24 3.75 -14.25 2.00
C LEU A 24 3.03 -15.06 3.08
N SER A 25 3.76 -15.87 3.86
CA SER A 25 3.18 -16.71 4.92
C SER A 25 2.48 -15.93 6.04
N SER A 26 2.85 -14.67 6.25
CA SER A 26 2.22 -13.77 7.22
C SER A 26 0.88 -13.20 6.74
N LEU A 27 0.51 -13.44 5.48
CA LEU A 27 -0.71 -12.93 4.87
C LEU A 27 -1.87 -13.93 4.98
N GLU A 28 -3.06 -13.41 5.18
CA GLU A 28 -4.28 -14.22 5.22
C GLU A 28 -4.88 -14.29 3.81
N PHE A 29 -4.69 -15.43 3.13
CA PHE A 29 -5.31 -15.68 1.83
C PHE A 29 -6.77 -16.10 2.01
N ILE A 30 -7.71 -15.21 1.64
CA ILE A 30 -9.14 -15.47 1.68
C ILE A 30 -9.57 -16.29 0.45
N ALA A 31 -9.03 -15.95 -0.72
CA ALA A 31 -9.22 -16.69 -1.95
C ALA A 31 -7.91 -16.68 -2.76
N CYS A 32 -7.55 -17.81 -3.38
CA CYS A 32 -6.37 -17.89 -4.22
C CYS A 32 -6.62 -18.88 -5.36
N HIS A 33 -7.25 -18.42 -6.42
CA HIS A 33 -7.61 -19.23 -7.59
C HIS A 33 -7.48 -18.42 -8.89
N LYS A 34 -7.67 -19.08 -10.03
CA LYS A 34 -7.35 -18.55 -11.37
C LYS A 34 -8.11 -17.28 -11.78
N VAL A 35 -9.22 -16.98 -11.11
CA VAL A 35 -10.07 -15.82 -11.42
C VAL A 35 -9.79 -14.68 -10.45
N LEU A 36 -9.55 -15.02 -9.18
CA LEU A 36 -9.42 -14.06 -8.10
C LEU A 36 -8.40 -14.54 -7.07
N VAL A 37 -7.49 -13.63 -6.74
CA VAL A 37 -6.64 -13.73 -5.55
C VAL A 37 -7.09 -12.62 -4.60
N GLN A 38 -7.61 -13.01 -3.45
CA GLN A 38 -8.06 -12.13 -2.39
C GLN A 38 -7.21 -12.39 -1.14
N VAL A 39 -6.54 -11.34 -0.66
CA VAL A 39 -5.59 -11.41 0.45
C VAL A 39 -5.90 -10.32 1.44
N ARG A 40 -5.92 -10.65 2.73
CA ARG A 40 -5.95 -9.67 3.82
C ARG A 40 -4.54 -9.41 4.32
N ILE A 41 -4.17 -8.13 4.34
CA ILE A 41 -2.94 -7.63 4.93
C ILE A 41 -3.33 -6.89 6.22
N LYS A 42 -2.98 -7.46 7.37
CA LYS A 42 -3.29 -6.91 8.69
C LYS A 42 -2.02 -6.78 9.54
N TYR A 43 -1.69 -5.54 9.89
CA TYR A 43 -0.62 -5.23 10.86
C TYR A 43 -1.18 -4.80 12.22
N THR A 44 -2.23 -3.98 12.20
CA THR A 44 -2.98 -3.53 13.38
C THR A 44 -4.47 -3.49 13.00
N GLU A 45 -5.37 -3.21 13.95
CA GLU A 45 -6.79 -3.02 13.64
C GLU A 45 -7.02 -1.88 12.62
N TYR A 46 -6.14 -0.87 12.64
CA TYR A 46 -6.22 0.32 11.79
C TYR A 46 -5.33 0.25 10.53
N LYS A 47 -4.44 -0.75 10.45
CA LYS A 47 -3.67 -1.09 9.25
C LYS A 47 -4.13 -2.45 8.74
N ASN A 48 -5.37 -2.48 8.29
CA ASN A 48 -6.06 -3.67 7.81
C ASN A 48 -6.69 -3.38 6.44
N ILE A 49 -6.22 -4.07 5.41
CA ILE A 49 -6.76 -3.96 4.05
C ILE A 49 -7.04 -5.33 3.47
N ILE A 50 -8.00 -5.38 2.55
CA ILE A 50 -8.30 -6.52 1.69
C ILE A 50 -7.91 -6.14 0.28
N VAL A 51 -6.98 -6.89 -0.30
CA VAL A 51 -6.52 -6.72 -1.68
C VAL A 51 -7.23 -7.76 -2.54
N ASN A 52 -7.88 -7.30 -3.61
CA ASN A 52 -8.49 -8.13 -4.63
C ASN A 52 -7.69 -8.00 -5.90
N ILE A 53 -7.24 -9.12 -6.44
CA ILE A 53 -6.42 -9.19 -7.63
C ILE A 53 -7.14 -10.07 -8.64
N GLN A 54 -7.36 -9.53 -9.82
CA GLN A 54 -7.97 -10.24 -10.95
C GLN A 54 -6.97 -10.31 -12.11
N PHE A 55 -6.97 -11.45 -12.80
CA PHE A 55 -6.14 -11.66 -13.97
C PHE A 55 -6.90 -11.17 -15.21
N PRO A 56 -6.41 -10.15 -15.94
CA PRO A 56 -7.04 -9.73 -17.18
C PRO A 56 -6.87 -10.80 -18.28
N PRO A 57 -7.65 -10.72 -19.37
CA PRO A 57 -7.34 -11.44 -20.59
C PRO A 57 -5.90 -11.17 -21.04
N GLU A 58 -5.23 -12.19 -21.57
CA GLU A 58 -3.85 -12.11 -22.08
C GLU A 58 -2.76 -11.83 -21.02
N TYR A 59 -3.06 -11.98 -19.73
CA TYR A 59 -2.02 -12.06 -18.70
C TYR A 59 -0.98 -13.16 -19.06
N PRO A 60 0.34 -12.90 -18.90
CA PRO A 60 0.99 -11.76 -18.24
C PRO A 60 1.32 -10.54 -19.13
N ALA A 61 0.84 -10.50 -20.38
CA ALA A 61 1.07 -9.36 -21.29
C ALA A 61 0.32 -8.09 -20.84
N ASN A 62 -0.75 -8.26 -20.07
CA ASN A 62 -1.45 -7.16 -19.41
C ASN A 62 -1.15 -7.16 -17.89
N PRO A 63 -1.11 -5.98 -17.25
CA PRO A 63 -0.92 -5.88 -15.80
C PRO A 63 -2.11 -6.42 -15.03
N LEU A 64 -1.90 -6.94 -13.82
CA LEU A 64 -3.00 -7.36 -12.94
C LEU A 64 -4.00 -6.22 -12.69
N LEU A 65 -5.27 -6.56 -12.51
CA LEU A 65 -6.27 -5.62 -12.04
C LEU A 65 -6.33 -5.72 -10.52
N LEU A 66 -6.00 -4.63 -9.84
CA LEU A 66 -5.89 -4.58 -8.38
C LEU A 66 -6.91 -3.62 -7.80
N GLN A 67 -7.64 -4.07 -6.77
CA GLN A 67 -8.55 -3.25 -6.01
C GLN A 67 -8.36 -3.48 -4.51
N ILE A 68 -8.24 -2.39 -3.75
CA ILE A 68 -8.04 -2.39 -2.31
C ILE A 68 -9.33 -1.97 -1.63
N LYS A 69 -9.69 -2.69 -0.57
CA LYS A 69 -10.80 -2.34 0.32
C LYS A 69 -10.29 -2.20 1.74
N SER A 70 -10.68 -1.13 2.42
CA SER A 70 -10.44 -0.96 3.85
C SER A 70 -11.71 -0.43 4.52
N LYS A 71 -11.86 -0.72 5.81
CA LYS A 71 -12.90 -0.11 6.65
C LYS A 71 -12.40 1.12 7.42
N VAL A 72 -11.08 1.32 7.42
CA VAL A 72 -10.38 2.26 8.32
C VAL A 72 -9.54 3.27 7.55
N LEU A 73 -9.02 2.92 6.37
CA LEU A 73 -8.27 3.85 5.53
C LEU A 73 -9.22 4.71 4.68
N PRO A 74 -8.94 6.01 4.52
CA PRO A 74 -9.73 6.90 3.66
C PRO A 74 -9.72 6.51 2.18
N ASP A 75 -10.83 6.69 1.48
CA ASP A 75 -10.97 6.32 0.06
C ASP A 75 -9.94 7.02 -0.83
N LYS A 76 -9.68 8.33 -0.61
CA LYS A 76 -8.66 9.09 -1.35
C LYS A 76 -7.24 8.52 -1.19
N LEU A 77 -6.97 7.88 -0.06
CA LEU A 77 -5.69 7.25 0.19
C LEU A 77 -5.63 5.90 -0.52
N ILE A 78 -6.71 5.13 -0.48
CA ILE A 78 -6.86 3.87 -1.22
C ILE A 78 -6.62 4.11 -2.71
N GLU A 79 -7.31 5.10 -3.31
CA GLU A 79 -7.15 5.46 -4.73
C GLU A 79 -5.69 5.78 -5.09
N LYS A 80 -4.99 6.50 -4.21
CA LYS A 80 -3.56 6.81 -4.41
C LYS A 80 -2.70 5.55 -4.35
N ILE A 81 -2.97 4.63 -3.43
CA ILE A 81 -2.23 3.37 -3.33
C ILE A 81 -2.49 2.51 -4.57
N GLU A 82 -3.74 2.40 -5.02
CA GLU A 82 -4.11 1.69 -6.25
C GLU A 82 -3.38 2.29 -7.46
N THR A 83 -3.34 3.62 -7.58
CA THR A 83 -2.60 4.31 -8.66
C THR A 83 -1.11 3.98 -8.63
N LEU A 84 -0.49 3.91 -7.44
CA LEU A 84 0.91 3.51 -7.29
C LEU A 84 1.11 2.03 -7.67
N CYS A 85 0.19 1.16 -7.28
CA CYS A 85 0.20 -0.25 -7.66
C CYS A 85 0.09 -0.43 -9.17
N ASP A 86 -0.78 0.31 -9.85
CA ASP A 86 -0.92 0.28 -11.31
C ASP A 86 0.38 0.67 -12.02
N GLN A 87 1.11 1.64 -11.48
CA GLN A 87 2.42 2.05 -12.00
C GLN A 87 3.48 0.96 -11.82
N GLU A 88 3.49 0.28 -10.67
CA GLU A 88 4.40 -0.84 -10.43
C GLU A 88 4.06 -2.04 -11.31
N LEU A 89 2.77 -2.39 -11.46
CA LEU A 89 2.32 -3.52 -12.28
C LEU A 89 2.65 -3.33 -13.76
N LYS A 90 2.56 -2.10 -14.28
CA LYS A 90 2.97 -1.78 -15.67
C LYS A 90 4.46 -2.08 -15.93
N LYS A 91 5.32 -2.03 -14.91
CA LYS A 91 6.75 -2.36 -15.03
C LYS A 91 6.99 -3.88 -15.02
N LEU A 92 6.03 -4.66 -14.52
CA LEU A 92 6.15 -6.10 -14.32
C LEU A 92 5.46 -6.92 -15.44
N VAL A 93 4.96 -6.26 -16.48
CA VAL A 93 4.37 -6.88 -17.66
C VAL A 93 5.34 -7.90 -18.27
N GLY A 94 4.81 -9.08 -18.63
CA GLY A 94 5.59 -10.19 -19.16
C GLY A 94 6.23 -11.09 -18.08
N SER A 95 6.06 -10.76 -16.79
CA SER A 95 6.58 -11.53 -15.67
C SER A 95 5.49 -11.86 -14.64
N LYS A 96 5.85 -12.58 -13.57
CA LYS A 96 4.96 -12.84 -12.43
C LYS A 96 4.81 -11.56 -11.60
N GLN A 97 3.58 -11.19 -11.28
CA GLN A 97 3.23 -9.91 -10.68
C GLN A 97 2.64 -10.05 -9.28
N VAL A 98 1.95 -11.15 -8.95
CA VAL A 98 1.16 -11.33 -7.71
C VAL A 98 2.04 -11.23 -6.47
N SER A 99 3.11 -12.02 -6.38
CA SER A 99 3.98 -11.97 -5.19
C SER A 99 4.63 -10.60 -5.04
N THR A 100 5.12 -10.02 -6.14
CA THR A 100 5.81 -8.73 -6.15
C THR A 100 4.90 -7.61 -5.66
N ILE A 101 3.66 -7.56 -6.15
CA ILE A 101 2.71 -6.49 -5.75
C ILE A 101 2.23 -6.66 -4.30
N LEU A 102 2.03 -7.90 -3.85
CA LEU A 102 1.68 -8.17 -2.44
C LEU A 102 2.80 -7.75 -1.49
N LEU A 103 4.06 -8.09 -1.81
CA LEU A 103 5.21 -7.66 -1.01
C LEU A 103 5.39 -6.14 -1.03
N PHE A 104 5.20 -5.50 -2.18
CA PHE A 104 5.21 -4.05 -2.28
C PHE A 104 4.17 -3.41 -1.36
N LEU A 105 2.93 -3.93 -1.33
CA LEU A 105 1.88 -3.45 -0.44
C LEU A 105 2.21 -3.66 1.04
N CYS A 106 2.74 -4.82 1.39
CA CYS A 106 3.23 -5.10 2.74
C CYS A 106 4.25 -4.06 3.19
N ASP A 107 5.29 -3.84 2.39
CA ASP A 107 6.34 -2.88 2.68
C ASP A 107 5.82 -1.44 2.71
N PHE A 108 4.89 -1.09 1.81
CA PHE A 108 4.27 0.22 1.78
C PHE A 108 3.50 0.51 3.08
N ILE A 109 2.64 -0.41 3.53
CA ILE A 109 1.83 -0.20 4.75
C ILE A 109 2.72 -0.22 5.99
N LYS A 110 3.69 -1.14 6.04
CA LYS A 110 4.61 -1.27 7.17
C LYS A 110 5.49 -0.03 7.35
N ASN A 111 6.03 0.52 6.26
CA ASN A 111 6.95 1.65 6.31
C ASN A 111 6.26 3.02 6.42
N ASN A 112 4.93 3.07 6.36
CA ASN A 112 4.15 4.30 6.47
C ASN A 112 3.25 4.28 7.71
N PRO A 113 3.81 4.46 8.92
CA PRO A 113 3.01 4.49 10.14
C PRO A 113 1.98 5.61 10.19
N LEU A 114 2.25 6.74 9.51
CA LEU A 114 1.33 7.88 9.43
C LEU A 114 0.17 7.70 8.42
N ILE A 115 0.06 6.53 7.79
CA ILE A 115 -1.01 6.24 6.82
C ILE A 115 -2.41 6.34 7.46
N VAL A 116 -2.51 5.98 8.74
CA VAL A 116 -3.76 6.00 9.51
C VAL A 116 -4.25 7.41 9.82
N CYS A 117 -3.34 8.39 9.95
CA CYS A 117 -3.66 9.78 10.26
C CYS A 117 -3.47 10.73 9.07
N SER A 118 -3.66 10.20 7.86
CA SER A 118 -3.39 10.93 6.63
C SER A 118 -4.30 12.15 6.43
N GLU A 119 -5.54 12.10 6.94
CA GLU A 119 -6.48 13.23 6.89
C GLU A 119 -6.10 14.32 7.88
N GLU A 120 -5.72 13.97 9.11
CA GLU A 120 -5.25 14.91 10.13
C GLU A 120 -3.97 15.61 9.66
N LEU A 121 -3.04 14.87 9.04
CA LEU A 121 -1.86 15.47 8.42
C LEU A 121 -2.22 16.45 7.31
N GLN A 122 -3.23 16.13 6.50
CA GLN A 122 -3.70 17.04 5.46
C GLN A 122 -4.36 18.28 6.06
N TYR A 123 -5.10 18.12 7.16
CA TYR A 123 -5.69 19.22 7.91
C TYR A 123 -4.63 20.15 8.51
N ILE A 124 -3.58 19.61 9.13
CA ILE A 124 -2.45 20.39 9.66
C ILE A 124 -1.81 21.21 8.52
N LYS A 125 -1.53 20.56 7.38
CA LYS A 125 -0.91 21.23 6.22
C LYS A 125 -1.77 22.36 5.65
N ASN A 126 -3.08 22.15 5.55
CA ASN A 126 -3.95 23.06 4.83
C ASN A 126 -4.53 24.17 5.72
N THR A 127 -4.68 23.93 7.01
CA THR A 127 -5.47 24.80 7.91
C THR A 127 -4.62 25.41 9.02
N ILE A 128 -3.65 24.65 9.56
CA ILE A 128 -2.86 25.07 10.71
C ILE A 128 -1.56 25.75 10.26
N ASN A 129 -0.89 25.19 9.26
CA ASN A 129 0.42 25.67 8.82
C ASN A 129 0.30 27.05 8.13
N ARG A 130 0.82 28.09 8.79
CA ARG A 130 0.82 29.47 8.30
C ARG A 130 2.12 29.82 7.59
N GLU A 131 2.15 30.99 6.97
CA GLU A 131 3.39 31.55 6.43
C GLU A 131 4.38 31.83 7.58
N GLY A 132 5.62 31.33 7.45
CA GLY A 132 6.64 31.39 8.49
C GLY A 132 6.75 30.12 9.35
N ASP A 133 5.74 29.26 9.37
CA ASP A 133 5.79 27.97 10.08
C ASP A 133 6.60 26.93 9.30
N GLU A 134 7.14 25.94 10.02
CA GLU A 134 7.80 24.78 9.41
C GLU A 134 7.13 23.47 9.83
N LEU A 135 6.60 22.72 8.87
CA LEU A 135 6.09 21.37 9.07
C LEU A 135 7.00 20.32 8.43
N LYS A 136 7.60 19.44 9.24
CA LYS A 136 8.45 18.32 8.79
C LYS A 136 7.82 17.00 9.21
N ILE A 137 7.51 16.15 8.23
CA ILE A 137 6.89 14.84 8.46
C ILE A 137 7.92 13.75 8.24
N LYS A 138 8.27 13.02 9.31
CA LYS A 138 9.14 11.84 9.25
C LYS A 138 8.28 10.58 9.18
N GLN A 139 7.85 10.25 7.95
CA GLN A 139 6.94 9.12 7.69
C GLN A 139 7.42 7.81 8.31
N LYS A 140 8.66 7.39 8.03
CA LYS A 140 9.20 6.11 8.53
C LYS A 140 9.22 5.96 10.05
N THR A 141 9.39 7.06 10.79
CA THR A 141 9.46 7.04 12.26
C THR A 141 8.14 7.40 12.93
N GLY A 142 7.10 7.73 12.16
CA GLY A 142 5.82 8.18 12.73
C GLY A 142 5.91 9.51 13.49
N VAL A 143 6.87 10.37 13.15
CA VAL A 143 7.12 11.63 13.89
C VAL A 143 6.73 12.83 13.03
N ILE A 144 5.99 13.75 13.62
CA ILE A 144 5.60 15.04 13.06
C ILE A 144 6.32 16.12 13.87
N LEU A 145 7.15 16.92 13.21
CA LEU A 145 7.81 18.09 13.79
C LEU A 145 7.13 19.32 13.22
N TYR A 146 6.59 20.15 14.09
CA TYR A 146 5.94 21.40 13.70
C TYR A 146 6.52 22.54 14.50
N LYS A 147 7.02 23.56 13.80
CA LYS A 147 7.51 24.79 14.38
C LYS A 147 6.52 25.89 14.05
N ALA A 148 5.86 26.42 15.07
CA ALA A 148 5.03 27.60 14.93
C ALA A 148 5.90 28.83 15.20
N ALA A 149 5.92 29.78 14.27
CA ALA A 149 6.79 30.95 14.37
C ALA A 149 6.04 32.25 14.06
N GLN A 150 6.35 33.28 14.85
CA GLN A 150 5.92 34.65 14.63
C GLN A 150 7.13 35.56 14.91
N ASP A 151 7.71 36.11 13.85
CA ASP A 151 8.95 36.90 13.91
C ASP A 151 10.08 36.13 14.60
N GLN A 152 10.58 36.63 15.74
CA GLN A 152 11.63 35.95 16.53
C GLN A 152 11.07 35.01 17.60
N TYR A 153 9.75 34.97 17.80
CA TYR A 153 9.11 34.10 18.77
C TYR A 153 8.69 32.80 18.10
N PHE A 154 9.14 31.66 18.62
CA PHE A 154 8.78 30.36 18.06
C PHE A 154 8.59 29.30 19.16
N ILE A 155 7.83 28.26 18.81
CA ILE A 155 7.63 27.07 19.63
C ILE A 155 7.74 25.82 18.75
N ASP A 156 8.49 24.83 19.24
CA ASP A 156 8.70 23.55 18.57
C ASP A 156 7.83 22.45 19.19
N PHE A 157 7.01 21.81 18.38
CA PHE A 157 6.24 20.64 18.73
C PHE A 157 6.84 19.39 18.09
N LYS A 158 7.01 18.35 18.90
CA LYS A 158 7.33 16.99 18.44
C LYS A 158 6.21 16.05 18.82
N MET A 159 5.49 15.58 17.82
CA MET A 159 4.40 14.62 17.99
C MET A 159 4.85 13.27 17.42
N THR A 160 4.59 12.20 18.15
CA THR A 160 4.86 10.82 17.71
C THR A 160 3.53 10.09 17.66
N VAL A 161 3.21 9.47 16.53
CA VAL A 161 2.00 8.66 16.37
C VAL A 161 2.31 7.22 16.78
N PRO A 162 1.66 6.68 17.84
CA PRO A 162 1.82 5.29 18.25
C PRO A 162 1.36 4.32 17.17
N ASN A 163 1.81 3.06 17.24
CA ASN A 163 1.40 2.05 16.27
C ASN A 163 -0.07 1.64 16.41
N GLU A 164 -0.61 1.76 17.63
CA GLU A 164 -1.98 1.42 17.99
C GLU A 164 -2.98 2.54 17.68
N TYR A 165 -2.52 3.71 17.22
CA TYR A 165 -3.40 4.82 16.84
C TYR A 165 -4.30 4.45 15.64
N PRO A 166 -5.55 4.93 15.56
CA PRO A 166 -6.26 5.82 16.50
C PRO A 166 -6.45 5.30 17.92
#